data_AF-A0A6J1P900-F1
#
_entry.id   AF-A0A6J1P900-F1
#
_cell.length_a   1.000
_cell.length_b   1.000
_cell.length_c   1.000
_cell.angle_alpha   90.00
_cell.angle_beta   90.00
_cell.angle_gamma   90.00
#
_symmetry.space_group_name_H-M   'P 1'
#
loop_
_entity.id
_entity.type
_entity.pdbx_description
1 polymer ?
#
loop_
_entity_poly.entity_id
_entity_poly.type
_entity_poly.pdbx_seq_one_letter_code
_entity_poly.pdbx_strand_id
1 'polypeptide(L)'
;MALFFKSSYCMLMFLVAVTKCYSDENCETLPTEIHVTKEEYDDMGSLVRACSGEVMVNKCEGICNSQVQPSVVTPTGFLKECFCCKENYLRERLVTLVHCYDSDGMRLEDDERAIMEIRLREPAECRCSKCGDYSR
;
A
#
# COMPACT_ATOMS: atom_id res chain seq x y z
N MET A 1 45.32 18.85 33.02
CA MET A 1 44.46 17.65 32.90
C MET A 1 42.99 17.93 32.61
N ALA A 2 42.41 19.09 32.99
CA ALA A 2 40.98 19.39 32.74
C ALA A 2 40.60 19.71 31.28
N LEU A 3 41.57 20.09 30.42
CA LEU A 3 41.32 20.43 29.00
C LEU A 3 41.09 19.21 28.10
N PHE A 4 41.76 18.08 28.39
CA PHE A 4 41.60 16.83 27.63
C PHE A 4 40.24 16.17 27.88
N PHE A 5 39.71 16.27 29.11
CA PHE A 5 38.37 15.76 29.45
C PHE A 5 37.25 16.52 28.73
N LYS A 6 37.35 17.84 28.59
CA LYS A 6 36.37 18.65 27.84
C LYS A 6 36.37 18.34 26.34
N SER A 7 37.56 18.09 25.76
CA SER A 7 37.70 17.74 24.34
C SER A 7 37.10 16.36 24.02
N SER A 8 37.31 15.37 24.89
CA SER A 8 36.75 14.02 24.73
C SER A 8 35.23 14.01 24.87
N TYR A 9 34.65 14.74 25.84
CA TYR A 9 33.19 14.86 25.99
C TYR A 9 32.55 15.64 24.85
N CYS A 10 33.22 16.67 24.33
CA CYS A 10 32.72 17.44 23.18
C CYS A 10 32.72 16.59 21.91
N MET A 11 33.76 15.77 21.69
CA MET A 11 33.83 14.82 20.56
C MET A 11 32.77 13.71 20.69
N LEU A 12 32.52 13.20 21.90
CA LEU A 12 31.46 12.24 22.19
C LEU A 12 30.05 12.84 21.94
N MET A 13 29.82 14.08 22.38
CA MET A 13 28.57 14.81 22.13
C MET A 13 28.38 15.13 20.64
N PHE A 14 29.46 15.38 19.89
CA PHE A 14 29.43 15.56 18.45
C PHE A 14 29.05 14.26 17.74
N LEU A 15 29.60 13.11 18.15
CA LEU A 15 29.25 11.80 17.60
C LEU A 15 27.78 11.44 17.87
N VAL A 16 27.26 11.73 19.06
CA VAL A 16 25.86 11.51 19.44
C VAL A 16 24.89 12.50 18.76
N ALA A 17 25.33 13.71 18.41
CA ALA A 17 24.53 14.65 17.61
C ALA A 17 24.51 14.29 16.10
N VAL A 18 25.55 13.59 15.62
CA VAL A 18 25.71 13.18 14.21
C VAL A 18 25.02 11.84 13.90
N THR A 19 24.60 11.07 14.92
CA THR A 19 23.58 10.00 14.77
C THR A 19 22.21 10.61 14.51
N LYS A 20 22.12 11.39 13.43
CA LYS A 20 20.90 11.87 12.78
C LYS A 20 19.81 10.83 12.95
N CYS A 21 18.59 11.30 13.24
CA CYS A 21 17.33 10.57 13.09
C CYS A 21 17.14 10.03 11.65
N TYR A 22 18.00 9.13 11.19
CA TYR A 22 17.65 8.19 10.16
C TYR A 22 16.70 7.22 10.85
N SER A 23 15.40 7.53 10.79
CA SER A 23 14.41 6.47 10.90
C SER A 23 14.73 5.47 9.82
N ASP A 24 14.86 4.21 10.22
CA ASP A 24 15.02 3.11 9.29
C ASP A 24 13.80 3.12 8.36
N GLU A 25 14.05 3.32 7.07
CA GLU A 25 12.97 3.25 6.10
C GLU A 25 12.58 1.79 5.94
N ASN A 26 11.30 1.49 6.14
CA ASN A 26 10.81 0.14 5.96
C ASN A 26 9.48 0.18 5.23
N CYS A 27 9.49 -0.16 3.94
CA CYS A 27 8.31 -0.24 3.09
C CYS A 27 8.21 -1.65 2.52
N GLU A 28 7.17 -2.36 2.93
CA GLU A 28 7.03 -3.79 2.69
C GLU A 28 5.79 -4.10 1.83
N THR A 29 5.87 -5.20 1.10
CA THR A 29 4.72 -5.82 0.43
C THR A 29 4.21 -6.95 1.30
N LEU A 30 3.03 -6.78 1.88
CA LEU A 30 2.46 -7.71 2.86
C LEU A 30 1.17 -8.34 2.32
N PRO A 31 0.92 -9.64 2.57
CA PRO A 31 -0.33 -10.28 2.22
C PRO A 31 -1.43 -9.93 3.24
N THR A 32 -2.67 -9.76 2.77
CA THR A 32 -3.88 -9.52 3.57
C THR A 32 -5.08 -10.23 2.99
N GLU A 33 -5.98 -10.67 3.86
CA GLU A 33 -7.27 -11.22 3.47
C GLU A 33 -8.29 -10.10 3.23
N ILE A 34 -9.01 -10.18 2.12
CA ILE A 34 -10.15 -9.29 1.81
C ILE A 34 -11.37 -10.11 1.38
N HIS A 35 -12.55 -9.61 1.75
CA HIS A 35 -13.81 -10.10 1.22
C HIS A 35 -14.09 -9.45 -0.13
N VAL A 36 -14.25 -10.26 -1.17
CA VAL A 36 -14.57 -9.78 -2.53
C VAL A 36 -15.96 -10.25 -2.92
N THR A 37 -16.76 -9.32 -3.45
CA THR A 37 -18.06 -9.61 -4.06
C THR A 37 -18.08 -9.09 -5.49
N LYS A 38 -18.53 -9.93 -6.42
CA LYS A 38 -18.68 -9.60 -7.83
C LYS A 38 -20.08 -9.95 -8.30
N GLU A 39 -20.71 -8.99 -8.96
CA GLU A 39 -22.03 -9.13 -9.56
C GLU A 39 -21.90 -9.24 -11.08
N GLU A 40 -22.75 -10.10 -11.66
CA GLU A 40 -22.93 -10.27 -13.10
C GLU A 40 -24.33 -9.80 -13.49
N TYR A 41 -24.39 -8.94 -14.50
CA TYR A 41 -25.62 -8.35 -15.02
C TYR A 41 -25.84 -8.79 -16.46
N ASP A 42 -27.10 -8.98 -16.85
CA ASP A 42 -27.48 -9.23 -18.25
C ASP A 42 -27.49 -7.94 -19.08
N ASP A 43 -27.72 -8.06 -20.40
CA ASP A 43 -27.77 -6.93 -21.33
C ASP A 43 -28.92 -5.94 -21.01
N MET A 44 -29.91 -6.37 -20.23
CA MET A 44 -31.03 -5.55 -19.77
C MET A 44 -30.75 -4.87 -18.42
N GLY A 45 -29.60 -5.15 -17.80
CA GLY A 45 -29.19 -4.62 -16.50
C GLY A 45 -29.78 -5.35 -15.30
N SER A 46 -30.36 -6.55 -15.50
CA SER A 46 -30.86 -7.39 -14.41
C SER A 46 -29.72 -8.20 -13.79
N LEU A 47 -29.74 -8.36 -12.48
CA LEU A 47 -28.76 -9.18 -11.76
C LEU A 47 -28.96 -10.66 -12.13
N VAL A 48 -27.92 -11.28 -12.71
CA VAL A 48 -27.91 -12.71 -13.05
C VAL A 48 -27.44 -13.52 -11.84
N ARG A 49 -26.33 -13.11 -11.23
CA ARG A 49 -25.77 -13.73 -10.03
C ARG A 49 -24.80 -12.80 -9.31
N ALA A 50 -24.64 -13.01 -8.02
CA ALA A 50 -23.61 -12.38 -7.19
C ALA A 50 -22.73 -13.47 -6.55
N CYS A 51 -21.43 -13.38 -6.77
CA CYS A 51 -20.45 -14.31 -6.22
C CYS A 51 -19.54 -13.62 -5.22
N SER A 52 -19.22 -14.28 -4.10
CA SER A 52 -18.28 -13.77 -3.12
C SER A 52 -17.25 -14.80 -2.64
N GLY A 53 -16.21 -14.31 -1.97
CA GLY A 53 -15.18 -15.13 -1.37
C GLY A 53 -14.10 -14.31 -0.66
N GLU A 54 -13.39 -14.96 0.26
CA GLU A 54 -12.20 -14.41 0.89
C GLU A 54 -10.98 -14.65 0.00
N VAL A 55 -10.20 -13.59 -0.22
CA VAL A 55 -9.06 -13.61 -1.13
C VAL A 55 -7.84 -12.98 -0.47
N MET A 56 -6.72 -13.70 -0.48
CA MET A 56 -5.44 -13.14 -0.10
C MET A 56 -4.92 -12.21 -1.21
N VAL A 57 -4.72 -10.94 -0.88
CA VAL A 57 -4.15 -9.91 -1.76
C VAL A 57 -2.95 -9.23 -1.11
N ASN A 58 -2.03 -8.72 -1.91
CA ASN A 58 -0.94 -7.91 -1.40
C ASN A 58 -1.37 -6.46 -1.10
N LYS A 59 -0.73 -5.83 -0.12
CA LYS A 59 -0.79 -4.40 0.18
C LYS A 59 0.62 -3.83 0.41
N CYS A 60 0.74 -2.51 0.34
CA CYS A 60 1.94 -1.78 0.73
C CYS A 60 1.76 -1.20 2.13
N GLU A 61 2.72 -1.45 3.03
CA GLU A 61 2.71 -0.90 4.37
C GLU A 61 4.12 -0.56 4.82
N GLY A 62 4.29 0.58 5.48
CA GLY A 62 5.61 1.01 5.90
C GLY A 62 5.78 2.49 6.20
N ILE A 63 7.02 2.84 6.55
CA ILE A 63 7.47 4.19 6.89
C ILE A 63 8.51 4.63 5.86
N CYS A 64 8.31 5.82 5.29
CA CYS A 64 9.22 6.43 4.33
C CYS A 64 9.76 7.76 4.86
N ASN A 65 11.05 8.00 4.65
CA ASN A 65 11.70 9.22 5.09
C ASN A 65 11.18 10.44 4.30
N SER A 66 10.62 11.41 5.01
CA SER A 66 10.08 12.65 4.46
C SER A 66 10.59 13.83 5.27
N GLN A 67 10.79 14.98 4.61
CA GLN A 67 11.31 16.18 5.25
C GLN A 67 10.57 17.43 4.81
N VAL A 68 10.51 18.41 5.72
CA VAL A 68 9.96 19.73 5.47
C VAL A 68 11.00 20.77 5.92
N GLN A 69 11.27 21.74 5.05
CA GLN A 69 12.20 22.83 5.33
C GLN A 69 11.48 24.17 5.13
N PRO A 70 11.68 25.17 6.00
CA PRO A 70 11.19 26.52 5.76
C PRO A 70 11.75 27.08 4.46
N SER A 71 10.95 27.84 3.71
CA SER A 71 11.34 28.38 2.41
C SER A 71 10.62 29.69 2.10
N VAL A 72 11.39 30.69 1.69
CA VAL A 72 10.88 32.00 1.25
C VAL A 72 10.50 32.03 -0.24
N VAL A 73 10.89 31.00 -1.01
CA VAL A 73 10.63 30.91 -2.45
C VAL A 73 9.34 30.17 -2.79
N THR A 74 8.85 29.35 -1.87
CA THR A 74 7.60 28.60 -2.02
C THR A 74 6.43 29.37 -1.39
N PRO A 75 5.27 29.55 -2.05
CA PRO A 75 4.12 30.28 -1.50
C PRO A 75 3.59 29.73 -0.17
N THR A 76 3.78 28.43 0.07
CA THR A 76 3.40 27.74 1.31
C THR A 76 4.30 28.08 2.51
N GLY A 77 5.41 28.79 2.30
CA GLY A 77 6.43 29.04 3.31
C GLY A 77 7.31 27.83 3.64
N PHE A 78 7.10 26.69 2.97
CA PHE A 78 7.81 25.44 3.21
C PHE A 78 8.07 24.67 1.93
N LEU A 79 9.32 24.22 1.78
CA LEU A 79 9.73 23.20 0.82
C LEU A 79 9.46 21.82 1.42
N LYS A 80 8.70 20.98 0.71
CA LYS A 80 8.29 19.65 1.15
C LYS A 80 8.91 18.58 0.25
N GLU A 81 9.60 17.62 0.84
CA GLU A 81 10.05 16.39 0.20
C GLU A 81 9.37 15.22 0.90
N CYS A 82 8.29 14.76 0.31
CA CYS A 82 7.42 13.72 0.86
C CYS A 82 7.57 12.44 0.05
N PHE A 83 7.65 11.31 0.75
CA PHE A 83 7.67 9.97 0.18
C PHE A 83 6.60 9.10 0.84
N CYS A 84 5.85 8.34 0.04
CA CYS A 84 4.86 7.36 0.51
C CYS A 84 5.29 5.95 0.12
N CYS A 85 5.00 4.98 0.99
CA CYS A 85 5.12 3.56 0.68
C CYS A 85 3.96 3.20 -0.26
N LYS A 86 4.27 3.01 -1.55
CA LYS A 86 3.27 2.76 -2.59
C LYS A 86 3.73 1.66 -3.54
N GLU A 87 2.80 1.15 -4.32
CA GLU A 87 3.04 0.17 -5.36
C GLU A 87 4.11 0.66 -6.35
N ASN A 88 5.11 -0.18 -6.61
CA ASN A 88 6.07 0.02 -7.69
C ASN A 88 5.45 -0.43 -9.02
N TYR A 89 4.85 -1.62 -9.03
CA TYR A 89 4.04 -2.14 -10.13
C TYR A 89 2.99 -3.12 -9.62
N LEU A 90 1.95 -3.27 -10.43
CA LEU A 90 0.83 -4.17 -10.16
C LEU A 90 0.99 -5.45 -10.97
N ARG A 91 0.59 -6.58 -10.39
CA ARG A 91 0.38 -7.84 -11.13
C ARG A 91 -1.10 -8.16 -11.19
N GLU A 92 -1.53 -8.69 -12.32
CA GLU A 92 -2.88 -9.24 -12.48
C GLU A 92 -2.88 -10.72 -12.12
N ARG A 93 -3.90 -11.17 -11.38
CA ARG A 93 -4.09 -12.56 -10.97
C ARG A 93 -5.55 -12.95 -11.12
N LEU A 94 -5.80 -14.17 -11.61
CA LEU A 94 -7.12 -14.76 -11.66
C LEU A 94 -7.46 -15.36 -10.30
N VAL A 95 -8.70 -15.12 -9.85
CA VAL A 95 -9.24 -15.62 -8.58
C VAL A 95 -10.63 -16.18 -8.81
N THR A 96 -10.89 -17.33 -8.21
CA THR A 96 -12.18 -18.00 -8.29
C THR A 96 -13.00 -17.71 -7.04
N LEU A 97 -14.17 -17.12 -7.23
CA LEU A 97 -15.20 -16.95 -6.20
C LEU A 97 -16.15 -18.16 -6.24
N VAL A 98 -16.51 -18.68 -5.07
CA VAL A 98 -17.25 -19.96 -4.93
C VAL A 98 -18.58 -19.83 -4.19
N HIS A 99 -18.89 -18.65 -3.66
CA HIS A 99 -20.15 -18.37 -2.99
C HIS A 99 -21.06 -17.57 -3.91
N CYS A 100 -21.68 -18.25 -4.88
CA CYS A 100 -22.56 -17.63 -5.87
C CYS A 100 -24.04 -17.80 -5.51
N TYR A 101 -24.81 -16.73 -5.65
CA TYR A 101 -26.25 -16.65 -5.40
C TYR A 101 -26.97 -16.03 -6.59
N ASP A 102 -28.19 -16.45 -6.86
CA ASP A 102 -29.06 -15.85 -7.87
C ASP A 102 -29.74 -14.55 -7.37
N SER A 103 -30.61 -13.97 -8.21
CA SER A 103 -31.37 -12.76 -7.88
C SER A 103 -32.32 -12.91 -6.69
N ASP A 104 -32.74 -14.14 -6.38
CA ASP A 104 -33.62 -14.46 -5.26
C ASP A 104 -32.84 -14.80 -3.98
N GLY A 105 -31.50 -14.79 -4.05
CA GLY A 105 -30.61 -15.09 -2.94
C GLY A 105 -30.41 -16.59 -2.70
N MET A 106 -30.83 -17.45 -3.62
CA MET A 106 -30.63 -18.89 -3.54
C MET A 106 -29.23 -19.25 -4.03
N ARG A 107 -28.57 -20.16 -3.31
CA ARG A 107 -27.22 -20.61 -3.67
C ARG A 107 -27.25 -21.41 -4.98
N LEU A 108 -26.35 -21.08 -5.89
CA LEU A 108 -26.16 -21.79 -7.14
C LEU A 108 -25.31 -23.04 -6.90
N GLU A 109 -25.80 -24.20 -7.34
CA GLU A 109 -25.11 -25.51 -7.21
C GLU A 109 -24.63 -26.08 -8.56
N ASP A 110 -25.02 -25.44 -9.66
CA ASP A 110 -24.68 -25.80 -11.03
C ASP A 110 -23.21 -25.47 -11.33
N ASP A 111 -22.43 -26.42 -11.84
CA ASP A 111 -20.96 -26.31 -11.97
C ASP A 111 -20.50 -25.06 -12.74
N GLU A 112 -21.26 -24.60 -13.73
CA GLU A 112 -20.93 -23.40 -14.52
C GLU A 112 -21.25 -22.09 -13.79
N ARG A 113 -22.28 -22.11 -12.93
CA ARG A 113 -22.83 -20.90 -12.30
C ARG A 113 -22.45 -20.75 -10.82
N ALA A 114 -22.02 -21.83 -10.19
CA ALA A 114 -21.59 -21.91 -8.80
C ALA A 114 -20.19 -21.33 -8.56
N ILE A 115 -19.42 -21.09 -9.63
CA ILE A 115 -18.10 -20.45 -9.57
C ILE A 115 -18.01 -19.26 -10.51
N MET A 116 -17.17 -18.28 -10.15
CA MET A 116 -16.89 -17.12 -10.98
C MET A 116 -15.40 -16.77 -10.93
N GLU A 117 -14.76 -16.71 -12.09
CA GLU A 117 -13.37 -16.27 -12.20
C GLU A 117 -13.30 -14.76 -12.43
N ILE A 118 -12.54 -14.05 -11.60
CA ILE A 118 -12.32 -12.61 -11.68
C ILE A 118 -10.84 -12.29 -11.82
N ARG A 119 -10.55 -11.18 -12.50
CA ARG A 119 -9.20 -10.60 -12.57
C ARG A 119 -9.05 -9.57 -11.46
N LEU A 120 -8.10 -9.81 -10.56
CA LEU A 120 -7.72 -8.87 -9.52
C LEU A 120 -6.30 -8.35 -9.80
N ARG A 121 -6.10 -7.05 -9.57
CA ARG A 121 -4.78 -6.41 -9.64
C ARG A 121 -4.31 -6.08 -8.24
N GLU A 122 -3.09 -6.51 -7.91
CA GLU A 122 -2.49 -6.29 -6.60
C GLU A 122 -1.03 -5.81 -6.74
N PRO A 123 -0.47 -5.11 -5.73
CA PRO A 123 0.94 -4.76 -5.69
C PRO A 123 1.83 -6.01 -5.74
N ALA A 124 2.73 -6.07 -6.72
CA ALA A 124 3.76 -7.09 -6.76
C ALA A 124 5.01 -6.67 -5.97
N GLU A 125 5.23 -5.36 -5.86
CA GLU A 125 6.33 -4.75 -5.12
C GLU A 125 5.91 -3.37 -4.61
N CYS A 126 6.39 -3.01 -3.42
CA CYS A 126 6.15 -1.72 -2.77
C CYS A 126 7.48 -1.01 -2.55
N ARG A 127 7.48 0.32 -2.70
CA ARG A 127 8.66 1.15 -2.40
C ARG A 127 8.28 2.57 -1.97
N CYS A 128 9.20 3.23 -1.28
CA CYS A 128 9.09 4.65 -1.02
C CYS A 128 9.22 5.46 -2.32
N SER A 129 8.17 6.19 -2.69
CA SER A 129 8.13 7.03 -3.88
C SER A 129 7.63 8.44 -3.56
N LYS A 130 8.11 9.43 -4.31
CA LYS A 130 7.72 10.83 -4.11
C LYS A 130 6.19 11.01 -4.17
N CYS A 131 5.65 11.74 -3.20
CA CYS A 131 4.23 12.09 -3.14
C CYS A 131 3.86 12.99 -4.34
N GLY A 132 2.69 12.78 -4.93
CA GLY A 132 2.16 13.59 -6.02
C GLY A 132 2.74 13.30 -7.42
N ASP A 133 3.61 12.30 -7.55
CA ASP A 133 4.03 11.78 -8.84
C ASP A 133 3.08 10.67 -9.31
N TYR A 134 2.17 11.04 -10.21
CA TYR A 134 1.16 10.18 -10.84
C TYR A 134 1.57 9.72 -12.24
N SER A 135 2.79 10.04 -12.70
CA SER A 135 3.23 9.77 -14.08
C SER A 135 3.65 8.31 -14.33
N ARG A 136 3.20 7.38 -13.48
CA ARG A 136 3.52 5.95 -13.52
C ARG A 136 2.27 5.09 -13.67
#